data_AF-A0A938GL14-F1
#
_entry.id   AF-A0A938GL14-F1
#
_cell.length_a   1.000
_cell.length_b   1.000
_cell.length_c   1.000
_cell.angle_alpha   90.00
_cell.angle_beta   90.00
_cell.angle_gamma   90.00
#
_symmetry.space_group_name_H-M   'P 1'
#
loop_
_entity.id
_entity.type
_entity.pdbx_description
1 polymer ?
#
loop_
_entity_poly.entity_id
_entity_poly.type
_entity_poly.pdbx_seq_one_letter_code
_entity_poly.pdbx_strand_id
1 'polypeptide(L)' 'MQAEYPMRVQVIRTKGQAPRFYVNLPIPLAAALDIQAGEQVQWQLLGRSDLRLHRLHAPPASPRPKK' A
#
# COMPACT_ATOMS: atom_id res chain seq x y z
N MET A 1 3.56 9.92 -15.67
CA MET A 1 4.90 9.59 -15.16
C MET A 1 4.73 8.49 -14.13
N GLN A 2 5.18 7.27 -14.43
CA GLN A 2 5.03 6.12 -13.54
C GLN A 2 6.19 6.18 -12.55
N ALA A 3 5.93 6.70 -11.35
CA ALA A 3 6.95 6.85 -10.34
C ALA A 3 7.17 5.50 -9.65
N GLU A 4 8.36 4.94 -9.84
CA GLU A 4 8.79 3.70 -9.19
C GLU A 4 9.53 4.06 -7.90
N TYR A 5 9.08 3.48 -6.79
CA TYR A 5 9.66 3.72 -5.47
C TYR A 5 10.19 2.39 -4.92
N PRO A 6 11.45 2.02 -5.21
CA PRO A 6 12.02 0.80 -4.67
C PRO A 6 12.12 0.91 -3.15
N MET A 7 11.38 0.06 -2.44
CA MET A 7 11.32 0.02 -0.99
C MET A 7 11.91 -1.29 -0.49
N ARG A 8 12.70 -1.22 0.58
CA ARG A 8 13.18 -2.43 1.27
C ARG A 8 12.12 -2.89 2.26
N VAL A 9 11.82 -4.18 2.24
CA VAL A 9 10.98 -4.82 3.25
C VAL A 9 11.70 -4.75 4.58
N GLN A 10 11.05 -4.16 5.59
CA GLN A 10 11.51 -4.16 6.96
C GLN A 10 10.99 -5.40 7.68
N VAL A 11 11.79 -5.96 8.57
CA VAL A 11 11.40 -7.13 9.36
C VAL A 11 11.58 -6.79 10.83
N ILE A 12 10.49 -6.86 11.57
CA ILE A 12 10.52 -6.76 13.03
C ILE A 12 10.41 -8.17 13.59
N ARG A 13 11.42 -8.58 14.37
CA ARG A 13 11.48 -9.89 15.01
C ARG A 13 11.30 -9.70 16.50
N THR A 14 10.23 -10.28 17.03
CA THR A 14 10.00 -10.35 18.48
C THR A 14 10.34 -11.75 18.98
N LYS A 15 11.03 -11.85 20.12
CA LYS A 15 11.44 -13.14 20.68
C LYS A 15 10.21 -14.03 20.91
N GLY A 16 10.21 -15.23 20.33
CA GLY A 16 9.12 -16.20 20.45
C GLY A 16 7.91 -15.94 19.53
N GLN A 17 7.96 -14.95 18.63
CA GLN A 17 6.89 -14.68 17.66
C GLN A 17 7.39 -14.80 16.22
N ALA A 18 6.46 -15.08 15.31
CA ALA A 18 6.73 -15.05 13.88
C ALA A 18 7.23 -13.65 13.45
N PRO A 19 8.20 -13.58 12.50
CA PRO A 19 8.68 -12.32 11.98
C PRO A 19 7.55 -11.54 11.30
N ARG A 20 7.45 -10.25 11.62
CA ARG A 20 6.48 -9.34 11.00
C ARG A 20 7.18 -8.54 9.92
N PHE A 21 6.71 -8.69 8.69
CA PHE A 21 7.23 -7.99 7.52
C PHE A 21 6.41 -6.71 7.31
N TYR A 22 7.11 -5.59 7.12
CA TYR A 22 6.53 -4.28 6.88
C TYR A 22 7.11 -3.71 5.59
N VAL A 23 6.23 -3.18 4.75
CA VAL A 23 6.62 -2.38 3.59
C VAL A 23 6.15 -0.97 3.86
N ASN A 24 7.09 -0.01 3.82
CA ASN A 24 6.73 1.38 4.00
C ASN A 24 6.09 1.91 2.72
N LEU A 25 5.08 2.77 2.89
CA LEU A 25 4.47 3.50 1.80
C LEU A 25 5.19 4.84 1.62
N PRO A 26 5.81 5.12 0.45
CA PRO A 26 6.44 6.40 0.19
C PRO A 26 5.45 7.56 0.34
N ILE A 27 5.89 8.66 0.96
CA ILE A 27 5.07 9.89 1.14
C ILE A 27 4.43 10.36 -0.18
N PRO A 28 5.13 10.41 -1.32
CA PRO A 28 4.52 10.85 -2.58
C PRO A 28 3.37 9.95 -3.03
N LEU A 29 3.48 8.64 -2.80
CA LEU A 29 2.45 7.66 -3.15
C LEU A 29 1.26 7.75 -2.19
N ALA A 30 1.53 7.94 -0.89
CA ALA A 30 0.49 8.20 0.11
C ALA A 30 -0.31 9.46 -0.23
N ALA A 31 0.37 10.54 -0.62
CA ALA A 31 -0.26 11.79 -1.03
C ALA A 31 -1.05 11.64 -2.34
N ALA A 32 -0.51 10.94 -3.34
CA ALA A 32 -1.19 10.70 -4.61
C ALA A 32 -2.45 9.83 -4.45
N LEU A 33 -2.47 8.93 -3.47
CA LEU A 33 -3.62 8.12 -3.11
C LEU A 33 -4.54 8.81 -2.10
N ASP A 34 -4.15 9.94 -1.51
CA ASP A 34 -4.86 10.56 -0.38
C ASP A 34 -5.17 9.55 0.74
N ILE A 35 -4.16 8.77 1.14
CA ILE A 35 -4.29 7.78 2.20
C ILE A 35 -4.29 8.49 3.55
N GLN A 36 -5.30 8.17 4.37
CA GLN A 36 -5.47 8.74 5.70
C GLN A 36 -4.99 7.78 6.79
N ALA A 37 -4.53 8.34 7.91
CA ALA A 37 -4.17 7.53 9.07
C ALA A 37 -5.40 6.77 9.61
N GLY A 38 -5.24 5.47 9.86
CA GLY A 38 -6.34 4.61 10.32
C GLY A 38 -7.22 4.03 9.21
N GLU A 39 -6.93 4.31 7.93
CA GLU A 39 -7.67 3.71 6.83
C GLU A 39 -7.44 2.19 6.74
N GLN A 40 -8.52 1.44 6.50
CA GLN A 40 -8.44 0.00 6.33
C GLN A 40 -8.02 -0.35 4.90
N VAL A 41 -6.88 -1.01 4.81
CA VAL A 41 -6.29 -1.50 3.57
C VAL A 41 -6.06 -3.00 3.68
N GLN A 42 -6.22 -3.70 2.56
CA GLN A 42 -5.96 -5.12 2.45
C GLN A 42 -4.86 -5.36 1.41
N TRP A 43 -4.03 -6.38 1.65
CA TRP A 43 -3.07 -6.85 0.67
C TRP A 43 -3.71 -7.99 -0.14
N GLN A 44 -3.69 -7.84 -1.46
CA GLN A 44 -4.13 -8.85 -2.40
C GLN A 44 -2.91 -9.44 -3.09
N LEU A 45 -2.74 -10.75 -2.98
CA LEU A 45 -1.72 -11.49 -3.71
C LEU A 45 -2.17 -11.63 -5.17
N LEU A 46 -1.45 -11.02 -6.11
CA LEU A 46 -1.71 -11.17 -7.55
C LEU A 46 -0.82 -12.26 -8.16
N GLY A 47 0.38 -12.46 -7.60
CA GLY A 47 1.33 -13.49 -7.98
C GLY A 47 2.48 -13.58 -6.99
N ARG A 48 3.49 -14.40 -7.28
CA ARG A 48 4.67 -14.54 -6.42
C ARG A 48 5.54 -13.27 -6.39
N SER A 49 5.49 -12.47 -7.45
CA SER A 49 6.26 -11.22 -7.58
C SER A 49 5.43 -9.98 -7.28
N ASP A 50 4.10 -10.10 -7.30
CA ASP A 50 3.18 -8.97 -7.35
C ASP A 50 2.14 -9.05 -6.23
N LEU A 51 2.10 -7.97 -5.46
CA LEU A 51 1.14 -7.73 -4.40
C LEU A 51 0.47 -6.37 -4.63
N ARG A 52 -0.85 -6.33 -4.49
CA ARG A 52 -1.65 -5.11 -4.65
C ARG A 52 -2.18 -4.68 -3.29
N LEU A 53 -1.99 -3.41 -2.96
CA LEU A 53 -2.71 -2.77 -1.87
C LEU A 53 -4.10 -2.38 -2.36
N HIS A 54 -5.15 -2.95 -1.76
CA HIS A 54 -6.54 -2.60 -2.05
C HIS A 54 -7.12 -1.86 -0.84
N ARG A 55 -7.65 -0.66 -1.07
CA ARG A 55 -8.29 0.15 -0.03
C ARG A 55 -9.75 -0.27 0.10
N LEU A 56 -10.21 -0.60 1.31
CA LEU A 56 -11.59 -1.09 1.52
C LEU A 56 -12.62 0.05 1.51
N HIS A 57 -12.23 1.22 2.01
CA HIS A 57 -13.08 2.40 2.14
C HIS A 57 -12.51 3.60 1.38
N ALA A 58 -11.79 3.35 0.27
CA ALA A 58 -11.30 4.44 -0.56
C ALA A 58 -12.48 5.32 -0.97
N PRO A 59 -12.37 6.66 -0.85
CA PRO A 59 -13.35 7.55 -1.42
C PRO A 59 -13.48 7.21 -2.91
N PRO A 60 -14.72 7.19 -3.45
CA PRO A 60 -14.94 6.86 -4.85
C PRO A 60 -14.02 7.76 -5.67
N ALA A 61 -13.17 7.15 -6.50
CA ALA A 61 -12.33 7.90 -7.41
C ALA A 61 -13.25 8.85 -8.17
N SER A 62 -13.03 10.17 -8.02
CA SER A 62 -13.91 11.16 -8.65
C SER A 62 -14.10 10.76 -10.10
N PRO A 63 -15.35 10.60 -10.57
CA PRO A 63 -15.59 10.11 -11.90
C PRO A 63 -14.85 11.04 -12.85
N ARG A 64 -13.93 10.47 -13.63
CA ARG A 64 -13.28 11.22 -14.72
C ARG A 64 -14.40 11.89 -15.51
N PRO A 65 -14.34 13.21 -15.79
CA PRO A 65 -15.28 13.80 -16.72
C PRO A 65 -15.10 13.04 -18.05
N LYS A 66 -16.15 12.33 -18.47
CA LYS A 66 -16.23 11.78 -19.83
C LYS A 66 -16.11 12.97 -20.77
N LYS A 67 -15.02 13.02 -21.54
CA LYS A 67 -14.95 13.80 -22.77
C LYS A 67 -15.65 13.01 -23.87
#